data_AF-A0A1Z4JCU0-F1
#
_entry.id   AF-A0A1Z4JCU0-F1
#
_cell.length_a   1.000
_cell.length_b   1.000
_cell.length_c   1.000
_cell.angle_alpha   90.00
_cell.angle_beta   90.00
_cell.angle_gamma   90.00
#
_symmetry.space_group_name_H-M   'P 1'
#
loop_
_entity.id
_entity.type
_entity.pdbx_description
1 polymer ?
#
loop_
_entity_poly.entity_id
_entity_poly.type
_entity_poly.pdbx_seq_one_letter_code
_entity_poly.pdbx_strand_id
1 'polypeptide(L)'
;MIEAEDTCGGAIGAGFSAYSLNPKPVDPALWKQAMKKVRLQSILFTELESLMQAANLGGGTEAAITEARRRIRHQLTQLNEEQQAFFAALVEEDQSQPAELILRSQVKSKLYSFLTPNDWSAVGQAATDAIQDQWSEFIQPSKIA
;
A
#
# COMPACT_ATOMS: atom_id res chain seq x y z
N MET A 1 -1.11 54.29 1.63
CA MET A 1 -1.26 53.13 2.53
C MET A 1 -1.63 51.95 1.65
N ILE A 2 -0.68 51.11 1.18
CA ILE A 2 0.12 50.09 1.92
C ILE A 2 -0.87 49.06 2.50
N GLU A 3 -0.90 47.75 2.19
CA GLU A 3 -0.03 46.73 1.53
C GLU A 3 -0.97 45.57 1.08
N ALA A 4 -0.85 44.93 -0.08
CA ALA A 4 -0.02 43.74 -0.39
C ALA A 4 -0.11 42.60 0.65
N GLU A 5 -0.72 41.47 0.24
CA GLU A 5 -0.49 40.07 0.69
C GLU A 5 -1.61 39.24 0.03
N ASP A 6 -1.41 38.68 -1.18
CA ASP A 6 -0.70 37.43 -1.44
C ASP A 6 -0.90 36.39 -0.32
N THR A 7 -1.85 35.48 -0.54
CA THR A 7 -1.70 34.14 0.01
C THR A 7 -2.33 33.15 -0.97
N CYS A 8 -1.49 32.78 -1.92
CA CYS A 8 -1.44 31.48 -2.55
C CYS A 8 -1.93 30.37 -1.59
N GLY A 9 -3.22 30.03 -1.68
CA GLY A 9 -3.80 28.86 -1.03
C GLY A 9 -3.42 27.61 -1.82
N GLY A 10 -2.13 27.29 -1.85
CA GLY A 10 -1.60 26.06 -2.42
C GLY A 10 -2.22 24.86 -1.72
N ALA A 11 -3.29 24.32 -2.31
CA ALA A 11 -3.87 23.06 -1.90
C ALA A 11 -2.94 21.93 -2.36
N ILE A 12 -1.87 21.70 -1.61
CA ILE A 12 -1.12 20.43 -1.67
C ILE A 12 -1.96 19.39 -0.94
N GLY A 13 -3.01 18.93 -1.62
CA GLY A 13 -3.85 17.82 -1.19
C GLY A 13 -3.13 16.51 -1.47
N ALA A 14 -2.24 16.11 -0.56
CA ALA A 14 -1.77 14.73 -0.49
C ALA A 14 -2.92 13.83 -0.02
N GLY A 15 -3.82 13.46 -0.94
CA GLY A 15 -4.64 12.24 -0.92
C GLY A 15 -5.57 11.94 0.27
N PHE A 16 -5.64 12.78 1.30
CA PHE A 16 -6.51 12.62 2.46
C PHE A 16 -7.23 13.94 2.76
N SER A 17 -8.51 14.01 2.43
CA SER A 17 -9.39 15.11 2.80
C SER A 17 -9.72 15.01 4.30
N ALA A 18 -8.73 15.24 5.16
CA ALA A 18 -8.83 14.95 6.59
C ALA A 18 -9.31 16.12 7.44
N TYR A 19 -9.44 17.35 6.91
CA TYR A 19 -9.90 18.49 7.72
C TYR A 19 -10.83 19.42 6.94
N SER A 20 -12.05 18.95 6.67
CA SER A 20 -13.15 19.87 6.39
C SER A 20 -13.62 20.50 7.70
N LEU A 21 -13.68 21.84 7.76
CA LEU A 21 -14.18 22.65 8.88
C LEU A 21 -15.61 22.31 9.35
N ASN A 22 -16.32 21.43 8.62
CA ASN A 22 -17.60 20.83 9.01
C ASN A 22 -17.52 19.30 8.81
N PRO A 23 -17.14 18.50 9.82
CA PRO A 23 -17.20 17.05 9.70
C PRO A 23 -18.65 16.64 9.52
N LYS A 24 -18.99 16.13 8.33
CA LYS A 24 -20.31 15.49 8.12
C LYS A 24 -20.39 14.27 9.05
N PRO A 25 -21.54 14.00 9.69
CA PRO A 25 -21.73 12.76 10.43
C PRO A 25 -21.39 11.59 9.51
N VAL A 26 -20.35 10.82 9.85
CA VAL A 26 -20.00 9.63 9.10
C VAL A 26 -21.04 8.57 9.47
N ASP A 27 -21.75 8.05 8.47
CA ASP A 27 -22.65 6.92 8.66
C ASP A 27 -21.86 5.78 9.35
N PRO A 28 -22.30 5.29 10.52
CA PRO A 28 -21.63 4.21 11.24
C PRO A 28 -21.39 2.96 10.39
N ALA A 29 -22.26 2.68 9.41
CA ALA A 29 -22.08 1.57 8.48
C ALA A 29 -20.92 1.83 7.48
N LEU A 30 -20.84 3.05 6.93
CA LEU A 30 -19.75 3.46 6.05
C LEU A 30 -18.41 3.47 6.79
N TRP A 31 -18.40 3.93 8.05
CA TRP A 31 -17.21 3.90 8.90
C TRP A 31 -16.71 2.47 9.14
N LYS A 32 -17.60 1.55 9.50
CA LYS A 32 -17.26 0.13 9.68
C LYS A 32 -16.67 -0.48 8.42
N GLN A 33 -17.23 -0.19 7.25
CA GLN A 33 -16.69 -0.68 5.97
C GLN A 33 -15.31 -0.08 5.65
N ALA A 34 -15.11 1.21 5.89
CA ALA A 34 -13.81 1.86 5.70
C ALA A 34 -12.74 1.25 6.62
N MET A 35 -13.07 1.05 7.90
CA MET A 35 -12.16 0.42 8.87
C MET A 35 -11.83 -1.03 8.48
N LYS A 36 -12.80 -1.81 7.99
CA LYS A 36 -12.54 -3.16 7.48
C LYS A 36 -11.54 -3.15 6.31
N LYS A 37 -11.67 -2.20 5.37
CA LYS A 37 -10.72 -2.05 4.25
C LYS A 37 -9.32 -1.66 4.71
N VAL A 38 -9.20 -0.71 5.66
CA VAL A 38 -7.91 -0.30 6.22
C VAL A 38 -7.24 -1.46 6.94
N ARG A 39 -8.00 -2.24 7.71
CA ARG A 39 -7.47 -3.40 8.43
C ARG A 39 -6.97 -4.47 7.46
N LEU A 40 -7.75 -4.78 6.43
CA LEU A 40 -7.34 -5.72 5.39
C LEU A 40 -6.04 -5.28 4.71
N GLN A 41 -5.93 -4.00 4.34
CA GLN A 41 -4.71 -3.46 3.75
C GLN A 41 -3.52 -3.58 4.70
N SER A 42 -3.72 -3.30 6.00
CA SER A 42 -2.66 -3.48 7.00
C SER A 42 -2.16 -4.91 7.05
N ILE A 43 -3.04 -5.90 7.12
CA ILE A 43 -2.68 -7.33 7.15
C ILE A 43 -1.90 -7.70 5.89
N LEU A 44 -2.43 -7.35 4.72
CA LEU A 44 -1.79 -7.67 3.43
C LEU A 44 -0.44 -6.98 3.26
N PHE A 45 -0.30 -5.73 3.68
CA PHE A 45 0.95 -4.99 3.53
C PHE A 45 2.02 -5.47 4.50
N THR A 46 1.67 -5.83 5.73
CA THR A 46 2.63 -6.43 6.67
C THR A 46 3.16 -7.77 6.16
N GLU A 47 2.29 -8.63 5.64
CA GLU A 47 2.72 -9.92 5.08
C GLU A 47 3.53 -9.75 3.79
N LEU A 48 3.15 -8.80 2.94
CA LEU A 48 3.92 -8.43 1.75
C LEU A 48 5.32 -7.95 2.10
N GLU A 49 5.47 -7.06 3.08
CA GLU A 49 6.77 -6.58 3.54
C GLU A 49 7.64 -7.73 4.05
N SER A 50 7.08 -8.63 4.86
CA SER A 50 7.79 -9.82 5.33
C SER A 50 8.29 -10.69 4.17
N LEU A 51 7.47 -10.86 3.13
CA LEU A 51 7.82 -11.63 1.94
C LEU A 51 8.94 -10.96 1.13
N MET A 52 8.86 -9.64 0.93
CA MET A 52 9.88 -8.86 0.20
C MET A 52 11.22 -8.82 0.95
N GLN A 53 11.19 -8.72 2.27
CA GLN A 53 12.39 -8.81 3.10
C GLN A 53 13.03 -10.20 2.99
N ALA A 54 12.22 -11.27 2.98
CA ALA A 54 12.72 -12.63 2.80
C ALA A 54 13.32 -12.87 1.41
N ALA A 55 12.83 -12.16 0.39
CA ALA A 55 13.36 -12.24 -0.98
C ALA A 55 14.74 -11.58 -1.15
N ASN A 56 15.22 -10.83 -0.14
CA ASN A 56 16.55 -10.22 -0.09
C ASN A 56 16.90 -9.41 -1.36
N LEU A 57 16.00 -8.53 -1.78
CA LEU A 57 16.13 -7.73 -3.00
C LEU A 57 17.15 -6.58 -2.89
N GLY A 58 17.83 -6.43 -1.74
CA GLY A 58 18.83 -5.40 -1.51
C GLY A 58 18.27 -3.99 -1.74
N GLY A 59 18.99 -3.18 -2.52
CA GLY A 59 18.60 -1.80 -2.85
C GLY A 59 17.25 -1.66 -3.59
N GLY A 60 16.74 -2.75 -4.19
CA GLY A 60 15.44 -2.75 -4.87
C GLY A 60 14.24 -2.98 -3.96
N THR A 61 14.45 -3.25 -2.67
CA THR A 61 13.38 -3.69 -1.75
C THR A 61 12.25 -2.68 -1.61
N GLU A 62 12.57 -1.38 -1.44
CA GLU A 62 11.54 -0.34 -1.27
C GLU A 62 10.71 -0.12 -2.54
N ALA A 63 11.35 -0.17 -3.71
CA ALA A 63 10.67 -0.05 -4.99
C ALA A 63 9.73 -1.24 -5.24
N ALA A 64 10.18 -2.46 -4.95
CA ALA A 64 9.35 -3.66 -5.01
C ALA A 64 8.15 -3.57 -4.06
N ILE A 65 8.35 -3.17 -2.80
CA ILE A 65 7.26 -3.01 -1.83
C ILE A 65 6.24 -1.96 -2.33
N THR A 66 6.73 -0.84 -2.85
CA THR A 66 5.88 0.25 -3.35
C THR A 66 5.02 -0.21 -4.53
N GLU A 67 5.63 -0.87 -5.50
CA GLU A 67 4.91 -1.40 -6.66
C GLU A 67 3.92 -2.49 -6.25
N ALA A 68 4.33 -3.42 -5.38
CA ALA A 68 3.45 -4.47 -4.90
C ALA A 68 2.24 -3.93 -4.12
N ARG A 69 2.44 -2.91 -3.27
CA ARG A 69 1.34 -2.20 -2.60
C ARG A 69 0.37 -1.56 -3.58
N ARG A 70 0.89 -0.93 -4.64
CA ARG A 70 0.07 -0.33 -5.70
C ARG A 70 -0.80 -1.39 -6.39
N ARG A 71 -0.21 -2.55 -6.71
CA ARG A 71 -0.94 -3.69 -7.32
C ARG A 71 -2.00 -4.25 -6.39
N ILE A 72 -1.68 -4.48 -5.12
CA ILE A 72 -2.65 -4.97 -4.13
C ILE A 72 -3.83 -4.00 -4.02
N ARG A 73 -3.59 -2.68 -3.94
CA ARG A 73 -4.69 -1.70 -3.90
C ARG A 73 -5.57 -1.78 -5.14
N HIS A 74 -4.98 -1.94 -6.32
CA HIS A 74 -5.72 -2.10 -7.56
C HIS A 74 -6.59 -3.36 -7.54
N GLN A 75 -6.02 -4.51 -7.17
CA GLN A 75 -6.75 -5.78 -7.08
C GLN A 75 -7.87 -5.74 -6.04
N LEU A 76 -7.67 -5.05 -4.91
CA LEU A 76 -8.70 -4.83 -3.89
C LEU A 76 -9.91 -4.02 -4.40
N THR A 77 -9.79 -3.28 -5.52
CA THR A 77 -10.93 -2.62 -6.16
C THR A 77 -11.71 -3.53 -7.10
N GLN A 78 -11.15 -4.67 -7.49
CA GLN A 78 -11.72 -5.60 -8.47
C GLN A 78 -12.13 -6.95 -7.86
N LEU A 79 -12.30 -7.00 -6.53
CA LEU A 79 -12.65 -8.23 -5.82
C LEU A 79 -14.01 -8.78 -6.27
N ASN A 80 -14.04 -10.08 -6.60
CA ASN A 80 -15.29 -10.81 -6.81
C ASN A 80 -16.00 -11.09 -5.47
N GLU A 81 -17.25 -11.53 -5.51
CA GLU A 81 -18.07 -11.77 -4.30
C GLU A 81 -17.44 -12.80 -3.35
N GLU A 82 -16.83 -13.86 -3.88
CA GLU A 82 -16.15 -14.90 -3.10
C GLU A 82 -14.93 -14.35 -2.35
N GLN A 83 -14.12 -13.53 -3.02
CA GLN A 83 -12.96 -12.86 -2.44
C GLN A 83 -13.38 -11.82 -1.40
N GLN A 84 -14.45 -11.07 -1.65
CA GLN A 84 -15.00 -10.13 -0.68
C GLN A 84 -15.47 -10.84 0.60
N ALA A 85 -16.18 -11.97 0.45
CA ALA A 85 -16.61 -12.78 1.58
C ALA A 85 -15.41 -13.34 2.38
N PHE A 86 -14.40 -13.87 1.68
CA PHE A 86 -13.18 -14.36 2.31
C PHE A 86 -12.46 -13.26 3.10
N PHE A 87 -12.25 -12.09 2.51
CA PHE A 87 -11.57 -10.99 3.21
C PHE A 87 -12.41 -10.38 4.34
N ALA A 88 -13.74 -10.40 4.22
CA ALA A 88 -14.61 -10.00 5.32
C ALA A 88 -14.48 -10.94 6.51
N ALA A 89 -14.48 -12.26 6.28
CA ALA A 89 -14.26 -13.27 7.31
C ALA A 89 -12.85 -13.13 7.94
N LEU A 90 -11.83 -12.92 7.11
CA LEU A 90 -10.45 -12.72 7.57
C LEU A 90 -10.32 -11.53 8.54
N VAL A 91 -10.97 -10.40 8.23
CA VAL A 91 -10.94 -9.20 9.09
C VAL A 91 -11.74 -9.42 10.38
N GLU A 92 -12.79 -10.23 10.36
CA GLU A 92 -13.58 -10.57 11.55
C GLU A 92 -12.84 -11.56 12.47
N GLU A 93 -12.13 -12.54 11.90
CA GLU A 93 -11.26 -13.46 12.64
C GLU A 93 -10.08 -12.73 13.30
N ASP A 94 -9.41 -11.83 12.57
CA ASP A 94 -8.32 -11.00 13.10
C ASP A 94 -8.77 -10.05 14.22
N GLN A 95 -10.04 -9.60 14.21
CA GLN A 95 -10.61 -8.79 15.30
C GLN A 95 -10.97 -9.60 16.54
N SER A 96 -11.25 -10.90 16.40
CA SER A 96 -11.79 -11.74 17.47
C SER A 96 -10.73 -12.57 18.19
N GLN A 97 -9.56 -12.81 17.60
CA GLN A 97 -8.50 -13.60 18.23
C GLN A 97 -7.09 -13.06 17.96
N PRO A 98 -6.14 -13.20 18.90
CA PRO A 98 -4.71 -13.04 18.64
C PRO A 98 -4.13 -14.28 17.94
N ALA A 99 -4.86 -14.87 16.98
CA ALA A 99 -4.46 -16.08 16.26
C ALA A 99 -3.53 -15.72 15.08
N GLU A 100 -2.43 -15.03 15.38
CA GLU A 100 -1.54 -14.45 14.37
C GLU A 100 -0.94 -15.50 13.42
N LEU A 101 -0.72 -16.75 13.84
CA LEU A 101 0.04 -17.70 13.04
C LEU A 101 -0.77 -18.37 11.91
N ILE A 102 -2.01 -18.79 12.19
CA ILE A 102 -2.85 -19.46 11.20
C ILE A 102 -3.34 -18.46 10.16
N LEU A 103 -3.81 -17.29 10.60
CA LEU A 103 -4.23 -16.19 9.73
C LEU A 103 -3.10 -15.75 8.80
N ARG A 104 -1.88 -15.57 9.30
CA ARG A 104 -0.73 -15.17 8.46
C ARG A 104 -0.39 -16.21 7.39
N SER A 105 -0.45 -17.50 7.72
CA SER A 105 -0.18 -18.56 6.73
C SER A 105 -1.20 -18.57 5.59
N GLN A 106 -2.49 -18.37 5.91
CA GLN A 106 -3.56 -18.29 4.93
C GLN A 106 -3.46 -17.02 4.08
N VAL A 107 -3.12 -15.89 4.71
CA VAL A 107 -2.89 -14.62 4.03
C VAL A 107 -1.73 -14.75 3.04
N LYS A 108 -0.59 -15.32 3.44
CA LYS A 108 0.56 -15.52 2.55
C LYS A 108 0.20 -16.37 1.33
N SER A 109 -0.45 -17.52 1.55
CA SER A 109 -0.90 -18.40 0.46
C SER A 109 -1.84 -17.65 -0.50
N LYS A 110 -2.80 -16.90 0.05
CA LYS A 110 -3.70 -16.09 -0.77
C LYS A 110 -2.99 -14.94 -1.47
N LEU A 111 -2.00 -14.30 -0.87
CA LEU A 111 -1.22 -13.21 -1.47
C LEU A 111 -0.54 -13.65 -2.77
N TYR A 112 0.00 -14.88 -2.80
CA TYR A 112 0.53 -15.48 -4.03
C TYR A 112 -0.54 -15.71 -5.10
N SER A 113 -1.75 -16.10 -4.72
CA SER A 113 -2.87 -16.26 -5.66
C SER A 113 -3.52 -14.93 -6.05
N PHE A 114 -3.30 -13.88 -5.25
CA PHE A 114 -3.94 -12.57 -5.39
C PHE A 114 -3.22 -11.69 -6.40
N LEU A 115 -1.89 -11.77 -6.42
CA LEU A 115 -1.05 -11.12 -7.42
C LEU A 115 -0.86 -12.08 -8.60
N THR A 116 -1.14 -11.59 -9.81
CA THR A 116 -0.91 -12.38 -11.03
C THR A 116 0.58 -12.52 -11.30
N PRO A 117 1.01 -13.51 -12.13
CA PRO A 117 2.41 -13.60 -12.57
C PRO A 117 2.93 -12.29 -13.18
N ASN A 118 2.07 -11.54 -13.88
CA ASN A 118 2.42 -10.24 -14.45
C ASN A 118 2.64 -9.18 -13.37
N ASP A 119 1.85 -9.20 -12.28
CA ASP A 119 2.06 -8.30 -11.16
C ASP A 119 3.39 -8.59 -10.46
N TRP A 120 3.72 -9.86 -10.23
CA TRP A 120 5.02 -10.27 -9.68
C TRP A 120 6.18 -9.88 -10.59
N SER A 121 6.03 -10.01 -11.91
CA SER A 121 7.03 -9.56 -12.87
C SER A 121 7.25 -8.05 -12.79
N ALA A 122 6.18 -7.26 -12.66
CA ALA A 122 6.27 -5.80 -12.53
C ALA A 122 6.97 -5.39 -11.22
N VAL A 123 6.72 -6.12 -10.13
CA VAL A 123 7.41 -5.90 -8.84
C VAL A 123 8.91 -6.20 -8.95
N GLY A 124 9.28 -7.29 -9.62
CA GLY A 124 10.69 -7.62 -9.89
C GLY A 124 11.38 -6.59 -10.78
N GLN A 125 10.68 -6.11 -11.81
CA GLN A 125 11.18 -5.04 -12.67
C GLN A 125 11.40 -3.75 -11.89
N ALA A 126 10.45 -3.34 -11.05
CA ALA A 126 10.58 -2.13 -10.22
C ALA A 126 11.80 -2.20 -9.27
N ALA A 127 12.10 -3.37 -8.69
CA ALA A 127 13.32 -3.55 -7.90
C ALA A 127 14.59 -3.41 -8.75
N THR A 128 14.59 -3.97 -9.96
CA THR A 128 15.75 -3.92 -10.87
C THR A 128 16.00 -2.50 -11.36
N ASP A 129 14.94 -1.80 -11.78
CA ASP A 129 14.99 -0.41 -12.23
C ASP A 129 15.56 0.49 -11.12
N ALA A 130 15.07 0.34 -9.88
CA ALA A 130 15.57 1.13 -8.75
C ALA A 130 17.06 0.89 -8.46
N ILE A 131 17.53 -0.35 -8.58
CA ILE A 131 18.96 -0.66 -8.44
C ILE A 131 19.76 -0.01 -9.58
N GLN A 132 19.26 -0.08 -10.81
CA GLN A 132 19.90 0.51 -11.97
C GLN A 132 19.99 2.04 -11.87
N ASP A 133 18.93 2.68 -11.38
CA ASP A 133 18.89 4.13 -11.14
C ASP A 133 19.91 4.52 -10.08
N GLN A 134 19.98 3.79 -8.97
CA GLN A 134 20.97 4.02 -7.91
C GLN A 134 22.41 3.91 -8.42
N TRP A 135 22.71 2.91 -9.26
CA TRP A 135 24.02 2.79 -9.91
C TRP A 135 24.30 3.93 -10.89
N SER A 136 23.29 4.37 -11.64
CA SER A 136 23.43 5.46 -12.59
C SER A 136 23.70 6.79 -11.88
N GLU A 137 23.06 7.05 -10.74
CA GLU A 137 23.33 8.21 -9.88
C GLU A 137 24.74 8.16 -9.29
N PHE A 138 25.19 6.98 -8.83
CA PHE A 138 26.53 6.81 -8.27
C PHE A 138 27.65 6.97 -9.30
N ILE A 139 27.44 6.46 -10.52
CA ILE A 139 28.46 6.50 -11.60
C ILE A 139 28.49 7.86 -12.29
N GLN A 140 27.41 8.65 -12.25
CA GLN A 140 27.45 10.02 -12.75
C GLN A 140 28.49 10.80 -11.92
N PRO A 141 29.62 11.23 -12.53
CA PRO A 141 30.58 12.04 -11.81
C PRO A 141 29.85 13.28 -11.36
N SER A 142 29.80 13.49 -10.04
CA SER A 142 29.34 14.70 -9.39
C SER A 142 29.74 15.88 -10.26
N LYS A 143 28.75 16.49 -10.94
CA LYS A 143 29.00 17.69 -11.74
C LYS A 143 29.67 18.68 -10.80
N ILE A 144 30.95 18.87 -11.07
CA ILE A 144 31.89 19.74 -10.40
C ILE A 144 31.17 21.07 -10.10
N ALA A 145 31.05 21.39 -8.82
CA ALA A 145 30.81 22.74 -8.33
C ALA A 145 32.02 23.11 -7.44
#